data_AF-A0A1V5VXN9-F1
#
_entry.id   AF-A0A1V5VXN9-F1
#
_cell.length_a   1.000
_cell.length_b   1.000
_cell.length_c   1.000
_cell.angle_alpha   90.00
_cell.angle_beta   90.00
_cell.angle_gamma   90.00
#
_symmetry.space_group_name_H-M   'P 1'
#
loop_
_entity.id
_entity.type
_entity.pdbx_description
1 polymer ?
#
loop_
_entity_poly.entity_id
_entity_poly.type
_entity_poly.pdbx_seq_one_letter_code
_entity_poly.pdbx_strand_id
1 'polypeptide(L)' 'MLSRSLLMQKVWGTSYLGDTRTLDVHIHWLRSALATLDAPFQVRTHRGVGYSLVSLQPPE' A
#
# COMPACT_ATOMS: atom_id res chain seq x y z
N MET A 1 5.97 -2.66 7.52
CA MET A 1 4.65 -1.99 7.59
C MET A 1 4.85 -0.50 7.51
N LEU A 2 4.03 0.23 6.75
CA LEU A 2 4.11 1.68 6.57
C LEU A 2 2.76 2.31 6.93
N SER A 3 2.78 3.41 7.69
CA SER A 3 1.57 4.14 8.06
C SER A 3 1.05 5.01 6.91
N ARG A 4 -0.25 5.35 6.96
CA ARG A 4 -0.89 6.21 5.96
C ARG A 4 -0.21 7.59 5.86
N SER A 5 0.11 8.18 7.01
CA SER A 5 0.79 9.48 7.11
C SER A 5 2.18 9.45 6.47
N LEU A 6 2.96 8.40 6.74
CA LEU A 6 4.30 8.26 6.19
C LEU A 6 4.27 8.06 4.67
N LEU A 7 3.34 7.24 4.17
CA LEU A 7 3.15 7.06 2.73
C LEU A 7 2.75 8.37 2.06
N MET A 8 1.82 9.11 2.66
CA MET A 8 1.38 10.39 2.13
C MET A 8 2.52 11.43 2.08
N GLN A 9 3.32 11.49 3.14
CA GLN A 9 4.48 12.37 3.20
C GLN A 9 5.56 11.96 2.18
N LYS A 10 5.89 10.67 2.07
CA LYS A 10 6.99 10.22 1.21
C LYS A 10 6.66 10.22 -0.28
N VAL A 11 5.42 9.93 -0.65
CA VAL A 11 5.02 9.80 -2.07
C VAL A 11 4.41 11.09 -2.59
N TRP A 12 3.60 11.80 -1.79
CA TRP A 12 2.93 13.03 -2.19
C TRP A 12 3.49 14.30 -1.53
N GLY A 13 4.49 14.19 -0.65
CA GLY A 13 5.10 15.36 -0.01
C GLY A 13 4.17 16.08 0.97
N THR A 14 3.08 15.44 1.41
CA THR A 14 2.06 16.10 2.22
C THR A 14 1.75 15.33 3.50
N SER A 15 1.64 16.07 4.61
CA SER A 15 1.15 15.58 5.90
C SER A 15 -0.38 15.65 6.01
N TYR A 16 -1.05 16.15 4.97
CA TYR A 16 -2.50 16.30 4.95
C TYR A 16 -3.19 14.93 4.84
N LEU A 17 -3.76 14.48 5.95
CA LEU A 17 -4.56 13.25 6.05
C LEU A 17 -6.06 13.48 5.79
N GLY A 18 -6.46 14.70 5.45
CA GLY A 18 -7.88 15.09 5.36
C GLY A 18 -8.66 14.30 4.32
N ASP A 19 -8.02 13.90 3.21
CA ASP A 19 -8.59 12.93 2.28
C ASP A 19 -7.57 11.85 1.90
N THR A 20 -7.63 10.71 2.60
CA THR A 20 -6.79 9.53 2.29
C THR A 20 -7.31 8.71 1.11
N ARG A 21 -8.39 9.13 0.42
CA ARG A 21 -8.91 8.42 -0.76
C ARG A 21 -7.87 8.30 -1.85
N THR A 22 -7.02 9.30 -2.05
CA THR A 22 -5.93 9.23 -3.03
C THR A 22 -5.02 8.03 -2.75
N LEU A 23 -4.68 7.76 -1.48
CA LEU A 23 -3.88 6.61 -1.11
C LEU A 23 -4.61 5.31 -1.43
N ASP A 24 -5.88 5.19 -1.04
CA ASP A 24 -6.66 3.97 -1.28
C ASP A 24 -6.83 3.66 -2.77
N VAL A 25 -7.04 4.68 -3.62
CA VAL A 25 -7.09 4.52 -5.09
C VAL A 25 -5.77 4.00 -5.65
N HIS A 26 -4.65 4.58 -5.22
CA HIS A 26 -3.33 4.13 -5.68
C HIS A 26 -3.00 2.73 -5.18
N ILE A 27 -3.38 2.38 -3.94
CA ILE A 27 -3.24 1.01 -3.43
C ILE A 27 -4.09 0.02 -4.23
N HIS A 28 -5.30 0.41 -4.65
CA HIS A 28 -6.15 -0.42 -5.50
C HIS A 28 -5.48 -0.69 -6.86
N TRP A 29 -5.00 0.35 -7.55
CA TRP A 29 -4.29 0.18 -8.82
C TRP A 29 -3.00 -0.62 -8.67
N LEU A 30 -2.22 -0.36 -7.62
CA LEU A 30 -1.01 -1.12 -7.31
C LEU A 30 -1.32 -2.62 -7.16
N ARG A 31 -2.38 -2.98 -6.42
CA ARG A 31 -2.79 -4.39 -6.29
C ARG A 31 -3.14 -5.02 -7.63
N SER A 32 -3.90 -4.31 -8.46
CA SER A 32 -4.27 -4.80 -9.79
C SER A 32 -3.01 -5.03 -10.63
N ALA A 33 -2.08 -4.08 -10.64
CA ALA A 33 -0.82 -4.20 -11.37
C ALA A 33 0.03 -5.38 -10.88
N LEU A 34 0.15 -5.55 -9.56
CA LEU A 34 0.88 -6.67 -8.96
C LEU A 34 0.27 -8.03 -9.33
N ALA A 35 -1.06 -8.12 -9.34
CA ALA A 35 -1.75 -9.34 -9.76
C ALA A 35 -1.56 -9.62 -11.26
N THR A 36 -1.61 -8.60 -12.11
CA THR A 36 -1.35 -8.74 -13.55
C THR A 36 0.09 -9.18 -13.85
N LEU A 37 1.05 -8.77 -13.03
CA LEU A 37 2.47 -9.11 -13.18
C LEU A 37 2.88 -10.42 -12.50
N ASP A 38 1.93 -11.15 -11.90
CA ASP A 38 2.20 -12.34 -11.07
C ASP A 38 3.31 -12.10 -10.04
N ALA A 39 3.29 -10.93 -9.41
CA ALA A 39 4.35 -10.53 -8.50
C ALA A 39 4.40 -11.46 -7.28
N PRO A 40 5.59 -11.81 -6.76
CA PRO A 40 5.73 -12.68 -5.57
C PRO A 40 5.34 -11.98 -4.27
N PHE A 41 4.62 -10.86 -4.32
CA PHE A 41 4.23 -10.06 -3.19
C PHE A 41 2.86 -9.39 -3.39
N GLN A 42 2.16 -9.18 -2.28
CA GLN A 42 0.85 -8.53 -2.24
C GLN A 42 0.81 -7.41 -1.19
N VAL A 43 -0.06 -6.43 -1.41
CA VAL A 43 -0.29 -5.34 -0.44
C VAL A 43 -1.41 -5.72 0.52
N ARG A 44 -1.09 -5.85 1.81
CA ARG A 44 -2.03 -6.08 2.92
C ARG A 44 -2.43 -4.76 3.58
N THR A 45 -3.74 -4.54 3.76
CA THR A 45 -4.27 -3.39 4.51
C THR A 45 -4.41 -3.74 5.99
N HIS A 46 -3.85 -2.89 6.85
CA HIS A 46 -4.09 -2.90 8.29
C HIS A 46 -4.99 -1.71 8.62
N ARG A 47 -6.29 -1.97 8.84
CA ARG A 47 -7.29 -0.92 9.12
C ARG A 47 -6.86 -0.08 10.31
N GLY A 48 -6.91 1.25 10.17
CA GLY A 48 -6.49 2.20 11.21
C GLY A 48 -4.97 2.37 11.36
N VAL A 49 -4.15 1.57 10.67
CA VAL A 49 -2.68 1.60 10.82
C VAL A 49 -2.00 1.99 9.51
N GLY A 50 -2.25 1.27 8.42
CA GLY A 50 -1.57 1.50 7.15
C GLY A 50 -1.52 0.27 6.26
N TYR A 51 -0.42 0.11 5.52
CA TYR A 51 -0.24 -0.95 4.52
C TYR A 51 1.09 -1.66 4.71
N SER A 52 1.12 -2.93 4.35
CA SER A 52 2.32 -3.78 4.38
C SER A 52 2.44 -4.53 3.07
N LEU A 53 3.65 -4.67 2.55
CA LEU A 53 3.94 -5.63 1.50
C LEU A 53 4.25 -6.98 2.15
N VAL A 54 3.59 -8.05 1.71
CA VAL A 54 3.83 -9.41 2.21
C VAL A 54 4.21 -10.32 1.04
N SER A 55 5.23 -11.13 1.24
CA SER A 55 5.64 -12.15 0.27
C SER A 55 4.55 -13.22 0.14
N LEU A 56 4.33 -13.67 -1.09
CA LEU A 56 3.47 -14.81 -1.44
C LEU A 56 4.26 -16.12 -1.56
N GLN A 57 5.60 -16.05 -1.59
CA GLN A 57 6.41 -17.26 -1.59
C GLN A 57 6.36 -17.96 -0.22
N PRO A 58 6.19 -19.29 -0.18
CA PRO A 58 6.37 -20.05 1.04
C PRO A 58 7.83 -19.89 1.53
N PRO A 59 8.05 -19.84 2.85
CA PRO A 59 9.40 -19.96 3.38
C PRO A 59 9.94 -21.34 2.99
N GLU A 60 11.05 -21.39 2.25
CA GLU A 60 11.88 -22.60 2.12
C GLU A 60 12.45 -23.02 3.48
#